data_AF-A0A4R7RY12-F1
#
_entry.id   AF-A0A4R7RY12-F1
#
_cell.length_a   1.000
_cell.length_b   1.000
_cell.length_c   1.000
_cell.angle_alpha   90.00
_cell.angle_beta   90.00
_cell.angle_gamma   90.00
#
_symmetry.space_group_name_H-M   'P 1'
#
loop_
_entity.id
_entity.type
_entity.pdbx_description
1 polymer ?
#
loop_
_entity_poly.entity_id
_entity_poly.type
_entity_poly.pdbx_seq_one_letter_code
_entity_poly.pdbx_strand_id
1 'polypeptide(L)'
;MRNHTFIMARLFKDRFTQWLEAQGTPPEIYQPGGIFGCPPMGWQHTQHGTSIVYVVQKDEPEVLHIIMFEREQGRAGLGSPFARLIRFLRLLHRSDSGITHVTGRINAIEGRPADSLETARMKPFYVKHLSGHYFTDDQGIEWVSGSVAGALEALAGVRERRS
;
A
#
# COMPACT_ATOMS: atom_id res chain seq x y z
N MET A 1 -36.02 22.59 6.11
CA MET A 1 -34.77 22.40 5.35
C MET A 1 -33.72 21.89 6.32
N ARG A 2 -33.30 20.62 6.20
CA ARG A 2 -32.27 20.05 7.08
C ARG A 2 -30.91 20.40 6.49
N ASN A 3 -30.13 21.20 7.22
CA ASN A 3 -28.73 21.46 6.93
C ASN A 3 -28.00 20.11 6.77
N HIS A 4 -27.60 19.78 5.55
CA HIS A 4 -26.66 18.70 5.27
C HIS A 4 -25.28 19.20 5.67
N THR A 5 -24.99 19.18 6.97
CA THR A 5 -23.62 19.18 7.45
C THR A 5 -23.03 17.85 6.98
N PHE A 6 -22.37 17.85 5.82
CA PHE A 6 -21.45 16.79 5.43
C PHE A 6 -20.37 16.76 6.51
N ILE A 7 -20.55 15.92 7.52
CA ILE A 7 -19.47 15.55 8.43
C ILE A 7 -18.50 14.77 7.56
N MET A 8 -17.49 15.46 7.02
CA MET A 8 -16.34 14.81 6.41
C MET A 8 -15.75 13.88 7.47
N ALA A 9 -15.98 12.58 7.30
CA ALA A 9 -15.31 11.57 8.10
C ALA A 9 -13.80 11.82 7.93
N ARG A 10 -13.19 12.38 8.97
CA ARG A 10 -11.78 12.76 8.91
C ARG A 10 -10.98 11.47 8.95
N LEU A 11 -10.24 11.20 7.89
CA LEU A 11 -9.35 10.05 7.81
C LEU A 11 -8.40 10.06 9.01
N PHE A 12 -8.26 8.92 9.68
CA PHE A 12 -7.36 8.78 10.81
C PHE A 12 -5.92 9.01 10.33
N LYS A 13 -5.22 9.94 10.99
CA LYS A 13 -3.82 10.25 10.70
C LYS A 13 -2.95 9.48 11.69
N ASP A 14 -2.44 8.34 11.25
CA ASP A 14 -1.61 7.46 12.06
C ASP A 14 -0.16 7.98 12.22
N ARG A 15 0.62 7.31 13.07
CA ARG A 15 2.00 7.70 13.39
C ARG A 15 2.93 7.66 12.17
N PHE A 16 2.75 6.71 11.26
CA PHE A 16 3.53 6.64 10.03
C PHE A 16 3.18 7.80 9.09
N THR A 17 1.90 8.14 8.93
CA THR A 17 1.49 9.34 8.18
C THR A 17 2.10 10.61 8.76
N GLN A 18 2.06 10.79 10.08
CA GLN A 18 2.69 11.94 10.75
C GLN A 18 4.20 11.97 10.53
N TRP A 19 4.86 10.80 10.58
CA TRP A 19 6.28 10.68 10.31
C TRP A 19 6.62 11.09 8.88
N LEU A 20 5.86 10.65 7.88
CA LEU A 20 6.06 11.05 6.47
C LEU A 20 5.93 12.55 6.25
N GLU A 21 4.98 13.21 6.93
CA GLU A 21 4.86 14.68 6.93
C GLU A 21 6.10 15.34 7.54
N ALA A 22 6.57 14.84 8.68
CA ALA A 22 7.77 15.36 9.34
C ALA A 22 9.05 15.16 8.50
N GLN A 23 9.09 14.14 7.63
CA GLN A 23 10.18 13.91 6.67
C GLN A 23 10.09 14.79 5.41
N GLY A 24 9.10 15.68 5.29
CA GLY A 24 8.92 16.55 4.12
C GLY A 24 8.35 15.84 2.89
N THR A 25 7.75 14.67 3.09
CA THR A 25 7.04 13.90 2.05
C THR A 25 5.59 13.65 2.47
N PRO A 26 4.78 14.70 2.68
CA PRO A 26 3.42 14.57 3.18
C PRO A 26 2.58 13.72 2.20
N PRO A 27 1.88 12.68 2.66
CA PRO A 27 0.94 11.94 1.84
C PRO A 27 -0.33 12.77 1.60
N GLU A 28 -1.01 12.50 0.49
CA GLU A 28 -2.25 13.16 0.09
C GLU A 28 -3.47 12.33 0.47
N ILE A 29 -4.65 12.96 0.57
CA ILE A 29 -5.89 12.20 0.76
C ILE A 29 -6.31 11.59 -0.57
N TYR A 30 -6.45 10.27 -0.62
CA TYR A 30 -6.99 9.57 -1.78
C TYR A 30 -8.52 9.47 -1.69
N GLN A 31 -9.21 10.20 -2.56
CA GLN A 31 -10.67 10.28 -2.60
C GLN A 31 -11.18 10.42 -4.04
N PRO A 32 -11.07 9.37 -4.89
CA PRO A 32 -11.44 9.43 -6.30
C PRO A 32 -12.92 9.77 -6.53
N GLY A 33 -13.81 9.40 -5.61
CA GLY A 33 -15.23 9.74 -5.64
C GLY A 33 -15.60 11.05 -4.93
N GLY A 34 -14.62 11.89 -4.55
CA GLY A 34 -14.87 13.06 -3.70
C GLY A 34 -15.84 14.08 -4.30
N ILE A 35 -15.79 14.28 -5.62
CA ILE A 35 -16.74 15.14 -6.36
C ILE A 35 -18.19 14.64 -6.28
N PHE A 36 -18.39 13.37 -5.97
CA PHE A 36 -19.70 12.73 -5.77
C PHE A 36 -20.06 12.58 -4.28
N GLY A 37 -19.27 13.15 -3.37
CA GLY A 37 -19.48 13.05 -1.93
C GLY A 37 -19.07 11.70 -1.32
N CYS A 38 -18.37 10.83 -2.06
CA CYS A 38 -17.86 9.58 -1.49
C CYS A 38 -16.79 9.85 -0.42
N PRO A 39 -16.66 9.02 0.63
CA PRO A 39 -15.68 9.23 1.67
C PRO A 39 -14.23 9.01 1.16
N PRO A 40 -13.22 9.58 1.85
CA PRO A 40 -11.82 9.23 1.63
C PRO A 40 -11.58 7.73 1.77
N MET A 41 -10.73 7.18 0.92
CA MET A 41 -10.37 5.77 0.96
C MET A 41 -9.07 5.52 1.73
N GLY A 42 -8.14 6.49 1.74
CA GLY A 42 -6.87 6.34 2.43
C GLY A 42 -5.89 7.49 2.16
N TRP A 43 -4.66 7.30 2.59
CA TRP A 43 -3.52 8.18 2.32
C TRP A 43 -2.75 7.70 1.11
N GLN A 44 -2.47 8.59 0.16
CA GLN A 44 -1.63 8.32 -1.00
C GLN A 44 -0.22 8.85 -0.76
N HIS A 45 0.77 7.98 -0.90
CA HIS A 45 2.17 8.36 -0.96
C HIS A 45 2.73 8.04 -2.36
N THR A 46 3.19 9.07 -3.06
CA THR A 46 3.80 8.93 -4.39
C THR A 46 5.31 9.00 -4.28
N GLN A 47 6.01 7.94 -4.69
CA GLN A 47 7.46 7.91 -4.74
C GLN A 47 7.98 7.43 -6.08
N HIS A 48 8.65 8.32 -6.82
CA HIS A 48 9.29 8.03 -8.11
C HIS A 48 8.36 7.37 -9.13
N GLY A 49 7.20 8.00 -9.36
CA GLY A 49 6.18 7.52 -10.30
C GLY A 49 5.49 6.24 -9.87
N THR A 50 5.33 6.03 -8.57
CA THR A 50 4.54 4.94 -8.01
C THR A 50 3.72 5.48 -6.85
N SER A 51 2.40 5.30 -6.93
CA SER A 51 1.44 5.73 -5.92
C SER A 51 1.04 4.54 -5.07
N ILE A 52 1.18 4.67 -3.76
CA ILE A 52 0.74 3.69 -2.78
C ILE A 52 -0.37 4.33 -1.97
N VAL A 53 -1.58 3.77 -2.05
CA VAL A 53 -2.69 4.15 -1.18
C VAL A 53 -2.76 3.17 -0.02
N TYR A 54 -2.70 3.71 1.19
CA TYR A 54 -2.74 2.92 2.41
C TYR A 54 -3.69 3.51 3.45
N VAL A 55 -4.13 2.67 4.37
CA VAL A 55 -4.85 3.08 5.57
C VAL A 55 -4.35 2.27 6.77
N VAL A 56 -4.33 2.92 7.93
CA VAL A 56 -4.17 2.27 9.23
C VAL A 56 -5.46 2.52 9.97
N GLN A 57 -6.09 1.46 10.46
CA GLN A 57 -7.33 1.61 11.22
C GLN A 57 -7.01 2.05 12.64
N LYS A 58 -7.91 2.79 13.28
CA LYS A 58 -7.67 3.32 14.63
C LYS A 58 -7.66 2.19 15.68
N ASP A 59 -8.46 1.17 15.44
CA ASP A 59 -8.62 -0.05 16.24
C ASP A 59 -7.55 -1.12 15.94
N GLU A 60 -6.86 -1.03 14.81
CA GLU A 60 -5.75 -1.92 14.41
C GLU A 60 -4.50 -1.10 14.03
N PRO A 61 -3.92 -0.31 14.96
CA PRO A 61 -2.81 0.60 14.65
C PRO A 61 -1.52 -0.10 14.22
N GLU A 62 -1.40 -1.40 14.45
CA GLU A 62 -0.26 -2.24 14.10
C GLU A 62 -0.32 -2.80 12.66
N VAL A 63 -1.44 -2.59 11.95
CA VAL A 63 -1.68 -3.11 10.60
C VAL A 63 -1.77 -1.97 9.59
N LEU A 64 -0.94 -2.04 8.54
CA LEU A 64 -1.06 -1.15 7.39
C LEU A 64 -1.74 -1.89 6.23
N HIS A 65 -2.91 -1.38 5.84
CA HIS A 65 -3.66 -1.90 4.70
C HIS A 65 -3.27 -1.13 3.44
N ILE A 66 -2.64 -1.80 2.47
CA ILE A 66 -2.38 -1.27 1.14
C ILE A 66 -3.60 -1.53 0.27
N ILE A 67 -4.34 -0.47 -0.01
CA ILE A 67 -5.57 -0.49 -0.78
C ILE A 67 -5.26 -0.46 -2.29
N MET A 68 -4.24 0.32 -2.66
CA MET A 68 -3.82 0.46 -4.05
C MET A 68 -2.31 0.58 -4.16
N PHE A 69 -1.77 -0.03 -5.19
CA PHE A 69 -0.39 0.14 -5.61
C PHE A 69 -0.41 0.35 -7.13
N GLU A 70 -0.11 1.57 -7.58
CA GLU A 70 -0.19 1.96 -8.98
C GLU A 70 1.14 2.54 -9.46
N ARG A 71 1.52 2.22 -10.71
CA ARG A 71 2.69 2.80 -11.38
C ARG A 71 2.22 3.89 -12.32
N GLU A 72 2.97 4.98 -12.42
CA GLU A 72 2.82 5.93 -13.51
C GLU A 72 3.02 5.24 -14.86
N GLN A 73 2.20 5.63 -15.84
CA GLN A 73 2.32 5.13 -17.20
C GLN A 73 3.52 5.76 -17.91
N GLY A 74 4.14 5.01 -18.84
CA GLY A 74 5.24 5.50 -19.68
C GLY A 74 6.65 5.28 -19.11
N ARG A 75 7.66 5.97 -19.70
CA ARG A 75 9.10 5.73 -19.39
C ARG A 75 9.49 6.04 -17.94
N ALA A 76 8.76 6.93 -17.26
CA ALA A 76 8.96 7.23 -15.83
C ALA A 76 8.63 6.04 -14.92
N GLY A 77 7.77 5.13 -15.39
CA GLY A 77 7.35 3.93 -14.68
C GLY A 77 8.29 2.73 -14.79
N LEU A 78 9.39 2.77 -15.57
CA LEU A 78 10.25 1.61 -15.91
C LEU A 78 10.96 0.94 -14.70
N GLY A 79 10.88 1.52 -13.50
CA GLY A 79 11.41 0.89 -12.28
C GLY A 79 10.60 -0.33 -11.84
N SER A 80 11.26 -1.27 -11.15
CA SER A 80 10.57 -2.43 -10.57
C SER A 80 9.55 -1.97 -9.52
N PRO A 81 8.24 -2.24 -9.69
CA PRO A 81 7.21 -1.91 -8.71
C PRO A 81 7.50 -2.54 -7.35
N PHE A 82 8.07 -3.74 -7.37
CA PHE A 82 8.50 -4.42 -6.16
C PHE A 82 9.59 -3.63 -5.43
N ALA A 83 10.62 -3.16 -6.12
CA ALA A 83 11.65 -2.32 -5.50
C ALA A 83 11.06 -1.05 -4.86
N ARG A 84 9.93 -0.54 -5.37
CA ARG A 84 9.21 0.60 -4.78
C ARG A 84 8.44 0.19 -3.53
N LEU A 85 7.70 -0.91 -3.56
CA LEU A 85 7.06 -1.47 -2.37
C LEU A 85 8.08 -1.73 -1.26
N ILE A 86 9.24 -2.31 -1.59
CA ILE A 86 10.32 -2.55 -0.62
C ILE A 86 10.82 -1.25 0.00
N ARG A 87 11.02 -0.20 -0.82
CA ARG A 87 11.44 1.11 -0.30
C ARG A 87 10.40 1.68 0.65
N PHE A 88 9.12 1.56 0.30
CA PHE A 88 8.03 1.98 1.17
C PHE A 88 8.03 1.20 2.50
N LEU A 89 8.17 -0.14 2.46
CA LEU A 89 8.28 -0.96 3.67
C LEU A 89 9.50 -0.60 4.53
N ARG A 90 10.59 -0.14 3.93
CA ARG A 90 11.76 0.39 4.67
C ARG A 90 11.47 1.74 5.32
N LEU A 91 10.70 2.62 4.68
CA LEU A 91 10.26 3.87 5.30
C LEU A 91 9.37 3.56 6.50
N LEU A 92 8.41 2.64 6.32
CA LEU A 92 7.55 2.15 7.38
C LEU A 92 8.35 1.63 8.58
N HIS A 93 9.29 0.72 8.34
CA HIS A 93 10.12 0.16 9.40
C HIS A 93 11.00 1.21 10.11
N ARG A 94 11.54 2.19 9.37
CA ARG A 94 12.35 3.28 9.95
C ARG A 94 11.55 4.28 10.77
N SER A 95 10.24 4.37 10.52
CA SER A 95 9.39 5.36 11.18
C SER A 95 9.13 5.06 12.66
N ASP A 96 9.40 3.83 13.11
CA ASP A 96 9.04 3.35 14.45
C ASP A 96 7.56 3.63 14.80
N SER A 97 6.68 3.52 13.81
CA SER A 97 5.25 3.83 13.95
C SER A 97 4.47 2.84 14.81
N GLY A 98 5.07 1.69 15.13
CA GLY A 98 4.41 0.55 15.79
C GLY A 98 3.73 -0.41 14.80
N ILE A 99 3.75 -0.12 13.50
CA ILE A 99 3.18 -0.99 12.47
C ILE A 99 4.08 -2.20 12.27
N THR A 100 3.52 -3.38 12.47
CA THR A 100 4.23 -4.66 12.40
C THR A 100 3.72 -5.56 11.28
N HIS A 101 2.53 -5.30 10.76
CA HIS A 101 1.88 -6.10 9.72
C HIS A 101 1.49 -5.23 8.53
N VAL A 102 1.52 -5.84 7.34
CA VAL A 102 1.04 -5.23 6.09
C VAL A 102 0.09 -6.19 5.42
N THR A 103 -1.08 -5.67 5.06
CA THR A 103 -2.13 -6.39 4.35
C THR A 103 -2.39 -5.70 3.03
N GLY A 104 -2.37 -6.41 1.90
CA GLY A 104 -2.56 -5.84 0.58
C GLY A 104 -3.52 -6.66 -0.27
N ARG A 105 -4.33 -5.97 -1.08
CA ARG A 105 -5.26 -6.59 -2.01
C ARG A 105 -4.53 -7.12 -3.25
N ILE A 106 -4.79 -8.36 -3.67
CA ILE A 106 -4.27 -8.89 -4.95
C ILE A 106 -5.30 -8.68 -6.04
N ASN A 107 -5.50 -7.44 -6.46
CA ASN A 107 -6.23 -7.16 -7.69
C ASN A 107 -5.30 -6.51 -8.68
N ALA A 108 -5.45 -6.93 -9.92
CA ALA A 108 -4.53 -6.50 -10.93
C ALA A 108 -5.33 -5.80 -12.04
N ILE A 109 -4.94 -4.55 -12.30
CA ILE A 109 -5.76 -3.56 -12.98
C ILE A 109 -6.00 -3.95 -14.45
N GLU A 110 -7.12 -3.57 -15.04
CA GLU A 110 -7.37 -3.75 -16.47
C GLU A 110 -6.42 -2.84 -17.29
N GLY A 111 -5.89 -3.34 -18.41
CA GLY A 111 -4.95 -2.56 -19.26
C GLY A 111 -3.48 -2.55 -18.80
N ARG A 112 -3.02 -3.56 -18.07
CA ARG A 112 -1.62 -3.68 -17.63
C ARG A 112 -0.63 -3.76 -18.80
N PRO A 113 0.57 -3.15 -18.67
CA PRO A 113 1.68 -3.36 -19.60
C PRO A 113 2.01 -4.84 -19.79
N ALA A 114 2.35 -5.25 -21.02
CA ALA A 114 2.59 -6.65 -21.40
C ALA A 114 3.75 -7.32 -20.63
N ASP A 115 4.64 -6.53 -20.03
CA ASP A 115 5.77 -6.98 -19.20
C ASP A 115 5.42 -7.10 -17.70
N SER A 116 4.16 -6.89 -17.32
CA SER A 116 3.70 -7.09 -15.94
C SER A 116 3.68 -8.57 -15.56
N LEU A 117 3.83 -8.88 -14.25
CA LEU A 117 3.54 -10.23 -13.79
C LEU A 117 2.09 -10.59 -14.13
N GLU A 118 1.92 -11.75 -14.76
CA GLU A 118 0.62 -12.36 -14.95
C GLU A 118 -0.09 -12.51 -13.61
N THR A 119 -1.40 -12.34 -13.59
CA THR A 119 -2.22 -12.48 -12.37
C THR A 119 -1.95 -13.79 -11.64
N ALA A 120 -1.78 -14.89 -12.39
CA ALA A 120 -1.45 -16.22 -11.85
C ALA A 120 -0.10 -16.28 -11.12
N ARG A 121 0.83 -15.37 -11.42
CA ARG A 121 2.17 -15.30 -10.82
C ARG A 121 2.27 -14.27 -9.69
N MET A 122 1.31 -13.36 -9.58
CA MET A 122 1.29 -12.34 -8.52
C MET A 122 1.11 -12.97 -7.14
N LYS A 123 0.15 -13.88 -7.00
CA LYS A 123 -0.19 -14.52 -5.72
C LYS A 123 0.96 -15.35 -5.14
N PRO A 124 1.58 -16.32 -5.86
CA PRO A 124 2.74 -17.06 -5.34
C PRO A 124 3.93 -16.17 -4.98
N PHE A 125 4.10 -15.06 -5.69
CA PHE A 125 5.16 -14.09 -5.42
C PHE A 125 4.93 -13.35 -4.09
N TYR A 126 3.73 -12.81 -3.87
CA TYR A 126 3.41 -12.10 -2.63
C TYR A 126 3.47 -13.03 -1.41
N VAL A 127 2.96 -14.26 -1.52
CA VAL A 127 3.08 -15.27 -0.46
C VAL A 127 4.56 -15.51 -0.11
N LYS A 128 5.41 -15.69 -1.13
CA LYS A 128 6.84 -15.94 -0.93
C LYS A 128 7.60 -14.75 -0.33
N HIS A 129 7.28 -13.53 -0.72
CA HIS A 129 8.10 -12.35 -0.41
C HIS A 129 7.55 -11.45 0.70
N LEU A 130 6.26 -11.56 1.03
CA LEU A 130 5.69 -10.96 2.23
C LEU A 130 5.64 -11.98 3.39
N SER A 131 6.14 -13.21 3.19
CA SER A 131 5.99 -14.33 4.12
C SER A 131 4.54 -14.46 4.59
N GLY A 132 3.63 -14.28 3.63
CA GLY A 132 2.28 -13.84 3.93
C GLY A 132 1.25 -14.97 4.03
N HIS A 133 0.29 -14.80 4.92
CA HIS A 133 -0.95 -15.56 4.95
C HIS A 133 -1.92 -15.00 3.91
N TYR A 134 -2.60 -15.93 3.23
CA TYR A 134 -3.62 -15.61 2.26
C TYR A 134 -4.99 -15.78 2.91
N PHE A 135 -5.88 -14.82 2.68
CA PHE A 135 -7.28 -14.95 3.06
C PHE A 135 -8.19 -14.28 2.03
N THR A 136 -9.45 -14.67 2.08
CA THR A 136 -10.52 -14.07 1.28
C THR A 136 -11.47 -13.41 2.26
N ASP A 137 -11.82 -12.15 2.01
CA ASP A 137 -12.81 -11.46 2.84
C ASP A 137 -14.25 -11.90 2.49
N ASP A 138 -15.21 -11.39 3.25
CA ASP A 138 -16.63 -11.70 3.13
C ASP A 138 -17.22 -11.32 1.74
N GLN A 139 -16.49 -10.52 0.95
CA GLN A 139 -16.86 -10.07 -0.39
C GLN A 139 -16.19 -10.90 -1.50
N GLY A 140 -15.42 -11.93 -1.15
CA GLY A 140 -14.70 -12.75 -2.10
C GLY A 140 -13.41 -12.11 -2.61
N ILE A 141 -12.91 -11.05 -1.98
CA ILE A 141 -11.69 -10.35 -2.41
C ILE A 141 -10.46 -11.05 -1.82
N GLU A 142 -9.47 -11.27 -2.67
CA GLU A 142 -8.19 -11.87 -2.29
C GLU A 142 -7.25 -10.86 -1.60
N TRP A 143 -6.79 -11.22 -0.40
CA TRP A 143 -5.82 -10.45 0.39
C TRP A 143 -4.57 -11.28 0.73
N VAL A 144 -3.43 -10.60 0.84
CA VAL A 144 -2.20 -11.13 1.42
C VAL A 144 -1.81 -10.28 2.61
N SER A 145 -1.56 -10.91 3.75
CA SER A 145 -1.06 -10.27 4.97
C SER A 145 0.27 -10.88 5.38
N GLY A 146 1.22 -10.09 5.84
CA GLY A 146 2.51 -10.56 6.30
C GLY A 146 3.19 -9.58 7.26
N SER A 147 4.20 -10.02 7.99
CA SER A 147 4.95 -9.14 8.89
C SER A 147 5.91 -8.25 8.11
N VAL A 148 6.07 -7.00 8.55
CA VAL A 148 7.02 -6.04 7.97
C VAL A 148 8.45 -6.59 8.05
N ALA A 149 8.82 -7.18 9.19
CA ALA A 149 10.13 -7.79 9.39
C ALA A 149 10.36 -8.98 8.44
N GLY A 150 9.40 -9.90 8.34
CA GLY A 150 9.50 -11.06 7.45
C GLY A 150 9.58 -10.67 5.99
N ALA A 151 8.86 -9.63 5.58
CA ALA A 151 9.01 -9.07 4.24
C ALA A 151 10.45 -8.53 4.04
N LEU A 152 10.95 -7.68 4.95
CA LEU A 152 12.30 -7.11 4.83
C LEU A 152 13.41 -8.17 4.79
N GLU A 153 13.32 -9.23 5.58
CA GLU A 153 14.25 -10.37 5.59
C GLU A 153 14.22 -11.14 4.27
N ALA A 154 13.03 -11.55 3.81
CA ALA A 154 12.86 -12.25 2.54
C ALA A 154 13.44 -11.44 1.37
N LEU A 155 13.39 -10.12 1.46
CA LEU A 155 13.86 -9.18 0.45
C LEU A 155 15.37 -8.88 0.55
N ALA A 156 15.99 -9.01 1.73
CA ALA A 156 17.44 -8.94 1.89
C ALA A 156 18.13 -10.10 1.13
N GLY A 157 17.61 -11.32 1.26
CA GLY A 157 18.15 -12.51 0.57
C GLY A 157 18.05 -12.48 -0.96
N VAL A 158 17.19 -11.64 -1.55
CA VAL A 158 17.13 -11.45 -3.01
C VAL A 158 18.30 -10.61 -3.52
N ARG A 159 18.86 -9.72 -2.69
CA ARG A 159 19.95 -8.83 -3.07
C ARG A 159 21.29 -9.56 -3.14
N GLU A 160 21.53 -10.52 -2.25
CA GLU A 160 22.76 -11.33 -2.19
C GLU A 160 22.87 -12.34 -3.34
N ARG A 161 21.74 -12.79 -3.92
CA ARG A 161 21.77 -13.74 -5.06
C ARG A 161 22.00 -13.08 -6.42
N ARG A 162 22.10 -11.76 -6.48
CA ARG A 162 22.32 -10.97 -7.71
C ARG A 162 23.65 -10.25 -7.75
N SER A 163 24.46 -10.38 -6.69
CA SER A 163 25.87 -9.99 -6.59
C SER A 163 26.75 -11.20 -6.78
#